data_AF-A0A0L8MDP0-F1
#
_entry.id   AF-A0A0L8MDP0-F1
#
_cell.length_a   1.000
_cell.length_b   1.000
_cell.length_c   1.000
_cell.angle_alpha   90.00
_cell.angle_beta   90.00
_cell.angle_gamma   90.00
#
_symmetry.space_group_name_H-M   'P 1'
#
loop_
_entity.id
_entity.type
_entity.pdbx_description
1 polymer ?
#
loop_
_entity_poly.entity_id
_entity_poly.type
_entity_poly.pdbx_seq_one_letter_code
_entity_poly.pdbx_strand_id
1 'polypeptide(L)'
;MLEVPDVQALTGAALAHIKADEFMPDEERGHAESAVREDESEALAYLVDPTDLVADIPGVELAQASWSSEPVEYDPESMEWDLDEEDGDFDEEPDNA
;
A
#
# COMPACT_ATOMS: atom_id res chain seq x y z
N MET A 1 -9.23 22.30 -5.48
CA MET A 1 -8.41 21.34 -4.71
C MET A 1 -9.37 20.64 -3.77
N LEU A 2 -9.35 19.31 -3.74
CA LEU A 2 -10.10 18.53 -2.76
C LEU A 2 -9.19 18.32 -1.55
N GLU A 3 -9.73 18.56 -0.35
CA GLU A 3 -9.00 18.47 0.91
C GLU A 3 -9.87 17.74 1.93
N VAL A 4 -9.24 16.89 2.74
CA VAL A 4 -9.88 16.24 3.89
C VAL A 4 -9.40 16.98 5.15
N PRO A 5 -10.21 17.87 5.74
CA PRO A 5 -9.73 18.80 6.76
C PRO A 5 -9.63 18.20 8.16
N ASP A 6 -10.25 17.04 8.40
CA ASP A 6 -10.31 16.40 9.71
C ASP A 6 -9.75 14.99 9.68
N VAL A 7 -8.45 14.89 9.96
CA VAL A 7 -7.71 13.64 10.02
C VAL A 7 -8.24 12.72 11.13
N GLN A 8 -8.69 13.28 12.26
CA GLN A 8 -9.19 12.48 13.38
C GLN A 8 -10.54 11.84 13.04
N ALA A 9 -11.41 12.59 12.36
CA ALA A 9 -12.65 12.03 11.83
C ALA A 9 -12.39 10.95 10.78
N LEU A 10 -11.38 11.13 9.92
CA LEU A 10 -10.98 10.14 8.92
C LEU A 10 -10.51 8.83 9.57
N THR A 11 -9.53 8.91 10.47
CA THR A 11 -9.05 7.74 11.23
C THR A 11 -10.18 7.09 12.03
N GLY A 12 -11.06 7.89 12.65
CA GLY A 12 -12.22 7.38 13.38
C GLY A 12 -13.21 6.62 12.50
N ALA A 13 -13.45 7.09 11.28
CA ALA A 13 -14.29 6.41 10.29
C ALA A 13 -13.67 5.09 9.84
N ALA A 14 -12.36 5.07 9.56
CA ALA A 14 -11.63 3.86 9.20
C ALA A 14 -11.71 2.81 10.33
N LEU A 15 -11.43 3.20 11.58
CA LEU A 15 -11.55 2.31 12.74
C LEU A 15 -12.97 1.76 12.95
N ALA A 16 -13.99 2.58 12.72
CA ALA A 16 -15.37 2.14 12.80
C ALA A 16 -15.70 1.10 11.70
N HIS A 17 -15.16 1.30 10.50
CA HIS A 17 -15.34 0.37 9.38
C HIS A 17 -14.61 -0.95 9.63
N ILE A 18 -13.34 -0.90 10.07
CA ILE A 18 -12.55 -2.07 10.48
C ILE A 18 -13.32 -2.87 11.52
N LYS A 19 -13.85 -2.23 12.56
CA LYS A 19 -14.60 -2.91 13.62
C LYS A 19 -15.91 -3.55 13.14
N ALA A 20 -16.54 -2.98 12.12
CA ALA A 20 -17.81 -3.46 11.59
C ALA A 20 -17.64 -4.64 10.62
N ASP A 21 -16.43 -4.87 10.09
CA ASP A 21 -16.14 -5.99 9.21
C ASP A 21 -16.13 -7.32 9.99
N GLU A 22 -17.18 -8.13 9.82
CA GLU A 22 -17.33 -9.44 10.46
C GLU A 22 -16.54 -10.56 9.77
N PHE A 23 -16.01 -10.31 8.57
CA PHE A 23 -15.28 -11.30 7.77
C PHE A 23 -13.76 -11.16 7.94
N MET A 24 -13.29 -10.05 8.50
CA MET A 24 -11.88 -9.81 8.80
C MET A 24 -11.37 -10.66 9.99
N PRO A 25 -10.34 -11.51 9.79
CA PRO A 25 -9.66 -12.21 10.87
C PRO A 25 -9.05 -11.27 11.93
N ASP A 26 -8.94 -11.72 13.18
CA ASP A 26 -8.46 -10.88 14.28
C ASP A 26 -7.02 -10.35 14.10
N GLU A 27 -6.14 -11.16 13.51
CA GLU A 27 -4.76 -10.76 13.22
C GLU A 27 -4.72 -9.63 12.18
N GLU A 28 -5.43 -9.81 11.07
CA GLU A 28 -5.58 -8.79 10.02
C GLU A 28 -6.21 -7.51 10.58
N ARG A 29 -7.22 -7.65 11.44
CA ARG A 29 -7.87 -6.52 12.12
C ARG A 29 -6.88 -5.71 12.94
N GLY A 30 -6.03 -6.38 13.72
CA GLY A 30 -4.99 -5.71 14.51
C GLY A 30 -4.00 -4.93 13.63
N HIS A 31 -3.60 -5.51 12.49
CA HIS A 31 -2.73 -4.83 11.53
C HIS A 31 -3.39 -3.62 10.89
N ALA A 32 -4.62 -3.75 10.38
CA ALA A 32 -5.38 -2.65 9.79
C ALA A 32 -5.59 -1.51 10.80
N GLU A 33 -5.97 -1.86 12.04
CA GLU A 33 -6.14 -0.92 13.14
C GLU A 33 -4.86 -0.16 13.51
N SER A 34 -3.69 -0.78 13.36
CA SER A 34 -2.40 -0.13 13.57
C SER A 34 -2.09 0.84 12.43
N ALA A 35 -2.21 0.38 11.18
CA ALA A 35 -1.89 1.16 9.98
C ALA A 35 -2.69 2.48 9.92
N VAL A 36 -4.01 2.42 10.10
CA VAL A 36 -4.87 3.62 10.02
C VAL A 36 -4.66 4.62 11.16
N ARG A 37 -4.02 4.20 12.26
CA ARG A 37 -3.62 5.09 13.37
C ARG A 37 -2.25 5.71 13.14
N GLU A 38 -1.43 5.10 12.31
CA GLU A 38 -0.06 5.52 12.01
C GLU A 38 -0.01 6.55 10.87
N ASP A 39 -0.85 6.40 9.84
CA ASP A 39 -0.89 7.28 8.66
C ASP A 39 -2.32 7.59 8.21
N GLU A 40 -2.62 8.87 7.95
CA GLU A 40 -3.90 9.30 7.37
C GLU A 40 -4.18 8.73 5.97
N SER A 41 -3.13 8.45 5.21
CA SER A 41 -3.18 7.87 3.87
C SER A 41 -3.69 6.44 3.93
N GLU A 42 -3.28 5.68 4.96
CA GLU A 42 -3.79 4.33 5.24
C GLU A 42 -5.26 4.37 5.64
N ALA A 43 -5.66 5.34 6.48
CA ALA A 43 -7.05 5.54 6.84
C ALA A 43 -7.92 5.86 5.60
N LEU A 44 -7.41 6.68 4.68
CA LEU A 44 -8.09 6.97 3.41
C LEU A 44 -8.16 5.72 2.51
N ALA A 45 -7.04 5.02 2.33
CA ALA A 45 -6.96 3.82 1.49
C ALA A 45 -7.94 2.75 1.98
N TYR A 46 -8.06 2.55 3.30
CA TYR A 46 -8.99 1.58 3.88
C TYR A 46 -10.46 1.89 3.60
N LEU A 47 -10.82 3.17 3.44
CA LEU A 47 -12.21 3.61 3.21
C LEU A 47 -12.61 3.63 1.73
N VAL A 48 -11.66 3.43 0.82
CA VAL A 48 -11.89 3.45 -0.62
C VAL A 48 -12.02 2.01 -1.11
N ASP A 49 -13.16 1.66 -1.71
CA ASP A 49 -13.27 0.48 -2.56
C ASP A 49 -12.80 0.86 -3.97
N PRO A 50 -11.61 0.42 -4.40
CA PRO A 50 -11.08 0.79 -5.71
C PRO A 50 -11.85 0.16 -6.87
N THR A 51 -12.54 -0.96 -6.64
CA THR A 51 -13.33 -1.64 -7.67
C THR A 51 -14.66 -0.95 -7.92
N ASP A 52 -15.35 -0.54 -6.85
CA ASP A 52 -16.56 0.27 -6.93
C ASP A 52 -16.28 1.62 -7.59
N LEU A 53 -15.15 2.25 -7.25
CA LEU A 53 -14.75 3.56 -7.80
C LEU A 53 -14.69 3.59 -9.32
N VAL A 54 -14.28 2.48 -9.95
CA VAL A 54 -14.08 2.41 -11.40
C VAL A 54 -15.22 1.69 -12.14
N ALA A 55 -16.15 1.07 -11.42
CA ALA A 55 -17.21 0.23 -11.97
C ALA A 55 -18.16 0.99 -12.92
N ASP A 56 -18.43 2.27 -12.64
CA ASP A 56 -19.35 3.10 -13.41
C ASP A 56 -18.68 3.87 -14.56
N ILE A 57 -17.37 3.72 -14.75
CA ILE A 57 -16.63 4.45 -15.78
C ILE A 57 -16.83 3.77 -17.15
N PRO A 58 -17.46 4.44 -18.15
CA PRO A 58 -17.73 3.82 -19.45
C PRO A 58 -16.46 3.40 -20.18
N GLY A 59 -16.41 2.14 -20.61
CA GLY A 59 -15.27 1.58 -21.37
C GLY A 59 -14.10 1.10 -20.51
N VAL A 60 -14.22 1.13 -19.18
CA VAL A 60 -13.27 0.47 -18.27
C VAL A 60 -13.65 -1.00 -18.13
N GLU A 61 -12.68 -1.88 -18.34
CA GLU A 61 -12.77 -3.31 -18.05
C GLU A 61 -11.67 -3.68 -17.05
N LEU A 62 -12.05 -4.24 -15.90
CA LEU A 62 -11.11 -4.72 -14.91
C LEU A 62 -10.54 -6.08 -15.35
N ALA A 63 -9.21 -6.19 -15.43
CA ALA A 63 -8.51 -7.43 -15.70
C ALA A 63 -7.66 -7.83 -14.48
N GLN A 64 -7.67 -9.12 -14.14
CA GLN A 64 -6.84 -9.64 -13.07
C GLN A 64 -5.42 -9.90 -13.57
N ALA A 65 -4.42 -9.36 -12.88
CA ALA A 65 -3.02 -9.66 -13.12
C ALA A 65 -2.50 -10.55 -11.99
N SER A 66 -1.85 -11.67 -12.34
CA SER A 66 -1.19 -12.55 -11.38
C SER A 66 0.31 -12.38 -11.48
N TRP A 67 0.98 -12.23 -10.34
CA TRP A 67 2.43 -12.29 -10.23
C TRP A 67 2.80 -13.54 -9.45
N SER A 68 3.80 -14.28 -9.92
CA SER A 68 4.38 -15.42 -9.21
C SER A 68 5.82 -15.10 -8.88
N SER A 69 6.22 -15.29 -7.63
CA SER A 69 7.62 -15.36 -7.24
C SER A 69 8.08 -16.81 -7.23
N GLU A 70 9.37 -17.03 -7.51
CA GLU A 70 10.03 -18.30 -7.26
C GLU A 70 10.61 -18.25 -5.84
N PRO A 71 10.34 -19.25 -4.97
CA PRO A 71 11.00 -19.31 -3.68
C PRO A 71 12.48 -19.62 -3.88
N VAL A 72 13.34 -18.74 -3.37
CA VAL A 72 14.80 -18.92 -3.34
C VAL A 72 15.26 -19.18 -1.91
N GLU A 73 16.34 -19.95 -1.73
CA GLU A 73 16.94 -20.11 -0.41
C GLU A 73 17.55 -18.78 0.04
N TYR A 74 17.31 -18.40 1.30
CA TYR A 74 17.95 -17.22 1.87
C TYR A 74 19.46 -17.44 1.95
N ASP A 75 20.22 -16.63 1.21
CA ASP A 75 21.68 -16.62 1.22
C ASP A 75 22.17 -15.34 1.90
N PRO A 76 22.63 -15.40 3.17
CA PRO A 76 23.15 -14.24 3.89
C PRO A 76 24.48 -13.72 3.34
N GLU A 77 25.14 -14.46 2.46
CA GLU A 77 26.36 -14.02 1.75
C GLU A 77 26.02 -13.37 0.39
N SER A 78 24.74 -13.39 -0.03
CA SER A 78 24.30 -12.77 -1.28
C SER A 78 24.30 -11.24 -1.16
N MET A 79 25.13 -10.61 -1.98
CA MET A 79 25.22 -9.15 -2.11
C MET A 79 24.11 -8.55 -3.00
N GLU A 80 23.25 -9.38 -3.61
CA GLU A 80 22.18 -8.90 -4.51
C GLU A 80 21.05 -8.17 -3.77
N TRP A 81 20.96 -8.35 -2.45
CA TRP A 81 19.91 -7.83 -1.58
C TRP A 81 20.46 -7.06 -0.39
N ASP A 82 21.67 -6.50 -0.49
CA ASP A 82 22.31 -5.76 0.61
C ASP A 82 21.50 -4.49 0.91
N LEU A 83 20.63 -4.56 1.92
CA LEU A 83 19.71 -3.49 2.34
C LEU A 83 20.45 -2.26 2.89
N ASP A 84 21.76 -2.39 3.12
CA ASP A 84 22.65 -1.35 3.63
C ASP A 84 23.33 -0.55 2.49
N GLU A 85 23.17 -0.93 1.21
CA GLU A 85 23.53 -0.05 0.08
C GLU A 85 22.48 1.06 -0.05
N GLU A 86 22.67 2.10 0.76
CA GLU A 86 22.10 3.44 0.63
C GLU A 86 22.02 3.81 -0.87
N ASP A 87 20.80 4.08 -1.38
CA ASP A 87 20.49 4.50 -2.76
C ASP A 87 21.66 5.28 -3.36
N GLY A 88 22.50 4.58 -4.14
CA GLY A 88 23.73 5.14 -4.66
C GLY A 88 23.41 6.39 -5.48
N ASP A 89 24.08 7.51 -5.15
CA ASP A 89 24.14 8.70 -6.00
C ASP A 89 24.42 8.23 -7.44
N PHE A 90 23.41 8.29 -8.30
CA PHE A 90 23.58 8.08 -9.74
C PHE A 90 24.37 9.28 -10.27
N ASP A 91 25.69 9.23 -10.17
CA ASP A 91 26.56 10.13 -10.93
C ASP A 91 26.32 9.84 -12.42
N GLU A 92 25.57 10.72 -13.09
CA GLU A 92 25.47 10.77 -14.55
C GLU A 92 26.89 10.92 -15.11
N GLU A 93 27.47 9.83 -15.64
CA GLU A 93 28.73 9.95 -16.39
C GLU A 93 28.50 10.87 -17.60
N PRO A 94 29.28 11.97 -17.75
CA PRO A 94 29.15 12.82 -18.91
C PRO A 94 29.66 12.07 -20.15
N ASP A 95 28.78 11.95 -21.14
CA ASP A 95 29.04 11.40 -22.47
C ASP A 95 30.31 12.05 -23.08
N ASN A 96 31.40 11.32 -23.11
CA ASN A 96 32.66 11.80 -23.67
C ASN A 96 32.62 11.71 -25.20
N ALA A 97 32.51 12.89 -25.82
CA ALA A 97 32.55 13.14 -27.27
C ALA A 97 33.93 12.97 -27.92
#